data_AF-A0A2N2H5V5-F1
#
_entry.id   AF-A0A2N2H5V5-F1
#
_cell.length_a   1.000
_cell.length_b   1.000
_cell.length_c   1.000
_cell.angle_alpha   90.00
_cell.angle_beta   90.00
_cell.angle_gamma   90.00
#
_symmetry.space_group_name_H-M   'P 1'
#
loop_
_entity.id
_entity.type
_entity.pdbx_description
1 polymer ?
#
loop_
_entity_poly.entity_id
_entity_poly.type
_entity_poly.pdbx_seq_one_letter_code
_entity_poly.pdbx_strand_id
1 'polypeptide(L)' 'MVASPLALEITKDLTIPKLFLSQCRKYGDRKVAMREKEFGIWRPFTWQDYYDNVKYLCLGMVSLGLAKGDKVAM' A
#
# COMPACT_ATOMS: atom_id res chain seq x y z
N MET A 1 -30.78 16.85 6.48
CA MET A 1 -30.13 15.53 6.36
C MET A 1 -28.73 15.77 5.83
N VAL A 2 -27.76 16.03 6.73
CA VAL A 2 -26.38 16.37 6.34
C VAL A 2 -25.61 15.06 6.16
N ALA A 3 -25.04 14.84 4.98
CA ALA A 3 -24.18 13.70 4.71
C ALA A 3 -22.99 13.71 5.68
N SER A 4 -22.73 12.59 6.35
CA SER A 4 -21.51 12.40 7.13
C SER A 4 -20.30 12.45 6.18
N PRO A 5 -19.26 13.26 6.41
CA PRO A 5 -18.11 13.39 5.51
C PRO A 5 -17.19 12.14 5.47
N LEU A 6 -17.56 11.03 6.10
CA LEU A 6 -16.64 9.96 6.51
C LEU A 6 -16.88 8.59 5.88
N ALA A 7 -17.85 8.43 4.99
CA ALA A 7 -18.04 7.16 4.28
C ALA A 7 -17.36 7.24 2.90
N LEU A 8 -16.18 6.63 2.78
CA LEU A 8 -15.59 6.38 1.46
C LEU A 8 -16.54 5.47 0.68
N GLU A 9 -17.00 5.91 -0.47
CA GLU A 9 -17.94 5.16 -1.30
C GLU A 9 -17.26 3.93 -1.90
N ILE A 10 -17.81 2.75 -1.67
CA ILE A 10 -17.30 1.49 -2.23
C ILE A 10 -17.87 1.32 -3.63
N THR A 11 -17.10 1.70 -4.64
CA THR A 11 -17.47 1.56 -6.05
C THR A 11 -16.93 0.24 -6.64
N LYS A 12 -17.49 -0.19 -7.79
CA LYS A 12 -17.02 -1.40 -8.49
C LYS A 12 -15.56 -1.32 -8.93
N ASP A 13 -15.04 -0.12 -9.16
CA ASP A 13 -13.66 0.11 -9.60
C ASP A 13 -12.70 0.40 -8.43
N LEU A 14 -13.20 0.48 -7.19
CA LEU A 14 -12.38 0.67 -6.01
C LEU A 14 -11.60 -0.61 -5.70
N THR A 15 -10.28 -0.53 -5.80
CA THR A 15 -9.39 -1.66 -5.52
C THR A 15 -8.54 -1.41 -4.28
N ILE A 16 -8.10 -2.49 -3.62
CA ILE A 16 -7.17 -2.39 -2.48
C ILE A 16 -5.90 -1.59 -2.86
N PRO A 17 -5.26 -1.78 -4.04
CA PRO A 17 -4.16 -0.93 -4.48
C PRO A 17 -4.49 0.56 -4.61
N LYS A 18 -5.70 0.92 -5.06
CA LYS A 18 -6.14 2.33 -5.12
C LYS A 18 -6.25 2.93 -3.71
N LEU A 19 -6.82 2.17 -2.77
CA LEU A 19 -6.89 2.58 -1.36
C LEU A 19 -5.50 2.75 -0.76
N PHE A 20 -4.61 1.78 -0.94
CA PHE A 20 -3.22 1.84 -0.48
C PHE A 20 -2.50 3.07 -1.03
N LEU A 21 -2.54 3.27 -2.35
CA LEU A 21 -1.89 4.41 -3.01
C LEU A 21 -2.43 5.75 -2.50
N SER A 22 -3.72 5.84 -2.17
CA SER A 22 -4.31 7.06 -1.59
C SER A 22 -3.70 7.39 -0.22
N GLN A 23 -3.47 6.38 0.64
CA GLN A 23 -2.85 6.58 1.95
C GLN A 23 -1.36 6.93 1.81
N CYS A 24 -0.65 6.27 0.89
CA CYS A 24 0.73 6.59 0.56
C CYS A 24 0.89 8.05 0.13
N ARG A 25 0.07 8.54 -0.79
CA ARG A 25 0.10 9.96 -1.21
C ARG A 25 -0.28 10.92 -0.09
N LYS A 26 -1.28 10.55 0.72
CA LYS A 26 -1.77 11.39 1.81
C LYS A 26 -0.75 11.58 2.93
N TYR A 27 0.01 10.55 3.26
CA TYR A 27 0.91 10.56 4.41
C TYR A 27 2.38 10.59 4.06
N GLY A 28 2.81 9.86 3.03
CA GLY A 28 4.21 9.80 2.59
C GLY A 28 5.18 9.51 3.73
N ASP A 29 6.29 10.23 3.73
CA ASP A 29 7.33 10.21 4.76
C ASP A 29 6.88 10.88 6.08
N ARG A 30 5.81 11.70 6.05
CA ARG A 30 5.33 12.46 7.21
C ARG A 30 4.64 11.62 8.28
N LYS A 31 4.30 10.35 8.01
CA LYS A 31 3.75 9.44 9.04
C LYS A 31 4.28 8.01 8.91
N VAL A 32 4.45 7.39 10.07
CA VAL A 32 4.66 5.95 10.23
C VAL A 32 3.39 5.20 9.81
N ALA A 33 3.52 4.25 8.89
CA ALA A 33 2.46 3.34 8.46
C ALA A 33 2.35 2.14 9.39
N MET A 34 3.50 1.54 9.74
CA MET A 34 3.57 0.37 10.60
C MET A 34 4.89 0.31 11.36
N ARG A 35 4.96 -0.61 12.33
CA ARG A 35 6.20 -0.98 13.01
C ARG A 35 6.38 -2.47 12.91
N GLU A 36 7.57 -2.89 12.55
CA GLU A 36 7.97 -4.30 12.49
C GLU A 36 8.99 -4.59 13.59
N LYS A 37 8.93 -5.79 14.16
CA LYS A 37 9.88 -6.22 15.19
C LYS A 37 10.98 -7.04 14.53
N GLU A 38 12.18 -6.50 14.51
CA GLU A 38 13.36 -7.13 13.92
C GLU A 38 14.42 -7.31 15.01
N PHE A 39 14.88 -8.56 15.24
CA PHE A 39 15.85 -8.90 16.29
C PHE A 39 15.52 -8.34 17.69
N GLY A 40 14.23 -8.30 18.05
CA GLY A 40 13.78 -7.76 19.33
C GLY A 40 13.48 -6.26 19.34
N ILE A 41 13.86 -5.52 18.29
CA ILE A 41 13.74 -4.06 18.21
C ILE A 41 12.56 -3.68 17.32
N TRP A 42 11.70 -2.78 17.77
CA TRP A 42 10.61 -2.22 16.97
C TRP A 42 11.14 -1.12 16.04
N ARG A 43 11.10 -1.36 14.73
CA ARG A 43 11.52 -0.39 13.70
C ARG A 43 10.29 0.21 13.00
N PRO A 44 10.22 1.55 12.84
CA PRO A 44 9.13 2.18 12.10
C PRO A 44 9.36 2.09 10.59
N PHE A 45 8.26 1.96 9.85
CA PHE A 45 8.20 2.15 8.40
C PHE A 45 7.20 3.25 8.09
N THR A 46 7.61 4.26 7.34
CA THR A 46 6.72 5.32 6.85
C THR A 46 5.83 4.81 5.72
N TRP A 47 4.79 5.58 5.39
CA TRP A 47 3.97 5.28 4.21
C TRP A 47 4.76 5.39 2.90
N GLN A 48 5.82 6.21 2.87
CA GLN A 48 6.74 6.30 1.73
C GLN A 48 7.60 5.04 1.60
N ASP A 49 8.21 4.58 2.70
CA ASP A 49 9.00 3.33 2.70
C ASP A 49 8.16 2.15 2.20
N TYR A 50 6.90 2.07 2.68
CA TYR A 50 6.00 0.99 2.28
C TYR A 50 5.62 1.10 0.79
N TYR A 51 5.36 2.31 0.30
CA TYR A 51 5.06 2.54 -1.11
C TYR A 51 6.22 2.12 -2.02
N ASP A 52 7.44 2.53 -1.68
CA ASP A 52 8.62 2.25 -2.50
C ASP A 52 8.91 0.75 -2.54
N ASN A 53 8.81 0.05 -1.41
CA ASN A 53 8.96 -1.42 -1.35
C ASN A 53 7.94 -2.13 -2.25
N VAL A 54 6.66 -1.79 -2.14
CA VAL A 54 5.61 -2.40 -2.98
C VAL A 54 5.82 -2.08 -4.45
N LYS A 55 6.13 -0.81 -4.78
CA LYS A 55 6.36 -0.36 -6.15
C LYS A 55 7.50 -1.13 -6.80
N TYR A 56 8.66 -1.20 -6.17
CA TYR A 56 9.83 -1.86 -6.76
C TYR A 56 9.68 -3.38 -6.79
N LEU A 57 9.06 -4.00 -5.79
CA LEU A 57 8.71 -5.43 -5.83
C LEU A 57 7.82 -5.75 -7.04
N CYS A 58 6.71 -5.02 -7.21
CA CYS A 58 5.79 -5.25 -8.32
C CYS A 58 6.43 -4.96 -9.68
N LEU A 59 7.22 -3.89 -9.82
CA LEU A 59 7.92 -3.59 -11.06
C LEU A 59 8.97 -4.66 -11.41
N GLY A 60 9.67 -5.19 -10.41
CA GLY A 60 10.59 -6.33 -10.59
C GLY A 60 9.86 -7.60 -11.01
N MET A 61 8.69 -7.88 -10.45
CA MET A 61 7.88 -9.03 -10.90
C MET A 61 7.43 -8.87 -12.35
N VAL A 62 6.98 -7.67 -12.74
CA VAL A 62 6.61 -7.38 -14.13
C VAL A 62 7.82 -7.53 -15.06
N SER A 63 9.02 -7.09 -14.66
CA SER A 63 10.22 -7.25 -15.47
C SER A 63 10.67 -8.70 -15.62
N LEU A 64 10.35 -9.56 -14.64
CA LEU A 64 10.57 -11.02 -14.69
C LEU A 64 9.49 -11.77 -15.49
N GLY A 65 8.49 -11.07 -16.02
CA GLY A 65 7.47 -11.66 -16.90
C GLY A 65 6.12 -11.96 -16.22
N LEU A 66 5.88 -11.48 -14.99
CA LEU A 66 4.57 -11.63 -14.35
C LEU A 66 3.47 -10.93 -15.19
N ALA A 67 2.43 -11.69 -15.53
CA ALA A 67 1.34 -11.24 -16.38
C ALA A 67 -0.02 -11.31 -15.66
N LYS A 68 -1.03 -10.67 -16.27
CA LYS A 68 -2.40 -10.71 -15.76
C LYS A 68 -2.91 -12.15 -15.77
N GLY A 69 -3.37 -12.62 -14.62
CA GLY A 69 -3.89 -13.97 -14.45
C GLY A 69 -2.88 -14.94 -13.84
N ASP A 70 -1.62 -14.55 -13.71
CA ASP A 70 -0.61 -15.29 -12.95
C ASP A 70 -0.89 -15.23 -11.45
N LYS A 71 -0.28 -16.15 -10.71
CA LYS A 71 -0.45 -16.30 -9.26
C LYS A 71 0.91 -16.15 -8.61
N VAL A 72 0.93 -15.42 -7.50
CA VAL A 72 2.10 -15.23 -6.65
C VAL A 72 1.83 -15.91 -5.32
N ALA A 73 2.83 -16.63 -4.80
CA ALA A 73 2.81 -17.24 -3.48
C ALA A 73 3.98 -16.69 -2.65
N MET A 74 3.79 -16.65 -1.33
CA MET A 74 4.78 -16.18 -0.35
C MET A 74 4.83 -17.14 0.83
#